data_AF-A0A1H9IY17-F1
#
_entry.id   AF-A0A1H9IY17-F1
#
_cell.length_a   1.000
_cell.length_b   1.000
_cell.length_c   1.000
_cell.angle_alpha   90.00
_cell.angle_beta   90.00
_cell.angle_gamma   90.00
#
_symmetry.space_group_name_H-M   'P 1'
#
loop_
_entity.id
_entity.type
_entity.pdbx_description
1 polymer ?
#
loop_
_entity_poly.entity_id
_entity_poly.type
_entity_poly.pdbx_seq_one_letter_code
_entity_poly.pdbx_strand_id
1 'polypeptide(L)'
;MKNKDNNLASDSEDQLCDKQMILTGDENIPFYVLVTLISFVLLCLVPSQASIIDTHKGWFLQPMLGPLIGLSIMAFFSCVMLAGKLKALFSIDLKTWSEYLYDALSYNRVAVITSILFHFYIHLLNVTGFFLTTLVFVSLLLALSRLLNRNWFIATFLVSVAIVFIFRYVIGLWMDDVWLYQFLPADWSDFANSYL
;
A
#
# COMPACT_ATOMS: atom_id res chain seq x y z
N MET A 1 -28.35 4.68 -51.49
CA MET A 1 -27.50 3.47 -51.34
C MET A 1 -26.31 3.71 -50.39
N LYS A 2 -26.44 4.53 -49.33
CA LYS A 2 -25.31 4.96 -48.46
C LYS A 2 -25.57 4.73 -46.96
N ASN A 3 -26.57 3.89 -46.63
CA ASN A 3 -27.07 3.71 -45.25
C ASN A 3 -26.81 2.30 -44.69
N LYS A 4 -26.29 1.36 -45.49
CA LYS A 4 -26.08 -0.01 -45.03
C LYS A 4 -24.69 -0.22 -44.40
N ASP A 5 -23.71 0.56 -44.84
CA ASP A 5 -22.31 0.40 -44.43
C ASP A 5 -22.02 1.03 -43.05
N ASN A 6 -22.74 2.10 -42.69
CA ASN A 6 -22.60 2.75 -41.38
C ASN A 6 -23.12 1.90 -40.21
N ASN A 7 -24.13 1.05 -40.47
CA ASN A 7 -24.68 0.16 -39.44
C ASN A 7 -23.78 -1.04 -39.16
N LEU A 8 -22.98 -1.48 -40.14
CA LEU A 8 -22.04 -2.58 -39.94
C LEU A 8 -20.79 -2.15 -39.13
N ALA A 9 -20.34 -0.90 -39.31
CA ALA A 9 -19.21 -0.36 -38.55
C ALA A 9 -19.56 -0.12 -37.07
N SER A 10 -20.74 0.43 -36.78
CA SER A 10 -21.21 0.63 -35.40
C SER A 10 -21.37 -0.70 -34.63
N ASP A 11 -21.94 -1.73 -35.27
CA ASP A 11 -22.18 -3.03 -34.63
C ASP A 11 -20.88 -3.80 -34.36
N SER A 12 -19.83 -3.54 -35.15
CA SER A 12 -18.50 -4.13 -34.93
C SER A 12 -17.67 -3.38 -33.89
N GLU A 13 -17.84 -2.07 -33.73
CA GLU A 13 -17.22 -1.28 -32.65
C GLU A 13 -17.86 -1.58 -31.29
N ASP A 14 -19.19 -1.70 -31.22
CA ASP A 14 -19.89 -2.05 -29.99
C ASP A 14 -19.55 -3.48 -29.53
N GLN A 15 -19.45 -4.44 -30.45
CA GLN A 15 -18.98 -5.80 -30.12
C GLN A 15 -17.50 -5.85 -29.72
N LEU A 16 -16.66 -4.96 -30.24
CA LEU A 16 -15.26 -4.87 -29.84
C LEU A 16 -15.13 -4.26 -28.43
N CYS A 17 -15.94 -3.24 -28.12
CA CYS A 17 -15.98 -2.60 -26.81
C CYS A 17 -16.53 -3.56 -25.74
N ASP A 18 -17.60 -4.30 -26.05
CA ASP A 18 -18.20 -5.28 -25.15
C ASP A 18 -17.28 -6.51 -24.96
N LYS A 19 -16.59 -6.97 -26.02
CA LYS A 19 -15.53 -8.00 -25.89
C LYS A 19 -14.34 -7.51 -25.09
N GLN A 20 -13.89 -6.27 -25.24
CA GLN A 20 -12.81 -5.72 -24.41
C GLN A 20 -13.23 -5.60 -22.94
N MET A 21 -14.50 -5.25 -22.68
CA MET A 21 -15.06 -5.14 -21.33
C MET A 21 -15.24 -6.51 -20.65
N ILE A 22 -15.54 -7.57 -21.42
CA ILE A 22 -15.62 -8.95 -20.93
C ILE A 22 -14.22 -9.60 -20.80
N LEU A 23 -13.30 -9.39 -21.76
CA LEU A 23 -11.93 -9.93 -21.68
C LEU A 23 -11.13 -9.35 -20.50
N THR A 24 -11.21 -8.04 -20.26
CA THR A 24 -10.56 -7.44 -19.07
C THR A 24 -11.19 -7.92 -17.75
N GLY A 25 -12.40 -8.47 -17.81
CA GLY A 25 -13.09 -9.10 -16.69
C GLY A 25 -12.43 -10.41 -16.24
N ASP A 26 -12.03 -11.28 -17.16
CA ASP A 26 -11.57 -12.63 -16.82
C ASP A 26 -10.07 -12.74 -16.58
N GLU A 27 -9.26 -11.92 -17.25
CA GLU A 27 -7.78 -11.95 -17.16
C GLU A 27 -7.24 -11.62 -15.77
N ASN A 28 -8.01 -10.88 -14.96
CA ASN A 28 -7.59 -10.42 -13.64
C ASN A 28 -8.09 -11.32 -12.49
N ILE A 29 -8.91 -12.33 -12.76
CA ILE A 29 -9.41 -13.28 -11.76
C ILE A 29 -8.28 -13.92 -10.93
N PRO A 30 -7.20 -14.48 -11.53
CA PRO A 30 -6.08 -15.04 -10.77
C PRO A 30 -5.46 -14.04 -9.78
N PHE A 31 -5.35 -12.78 -10.18
CA PHE A 31 -4.83 -11.72 -9.31
C PHE A 31 -5.73 -11.46 -8.10
N TYR A 32 -7.05 -11.34 -8.29
CA TYR A 32 -8.00 -11.17 -7.17
C TYR A 32 -8.02 -12.38 -6.23
N VAL A 33 -7.89 -13.60 -6.76
CA VAL A 33 -7.77 -14.82 -5.92
C VAL A 33 -6.51 -14.76 -5.08
N LEU A 34 -5.37 -14.46 -5.70
CA LEU A 34 -4.08 -14.37 -5.00
C LEU A 34 -4.10 -13.28 -3.94
N VAL A 35 -4.62 -12.09 -4.26
CA VAL A 35 -4.76 -10.98 -3.30
C VAL A 35 -5.67 -11.40 -2.14
N THR A 36 -6.83 -12.00 -2.41
CA THR A 36 -7.74 -12.46 -1.36
C THR A 36 -7.07 -13.49 -0.44
N LEU A 37 -6.39 -14.48 -1.01
CA LEU A 37 -5.71 -15.53 -0.27
C LEU A 37 -4.59 -14.95 0.59
N ILE A 38 -3.76 -14.08 0.02
CA ILE A 38 -2.69 -13.38 0.75
C ILE A 38 -3.29 -12.54 1.88
N SER A 39 -4.32 -11.73 1.62
CA SER A 39 -4.95 -10.91 2.65
C SER A 39 -5.50 -11.75 3.80
N PHE A 40 -6.14 -12.90 3.52
CA PHE A 40 -6.65 -13.81 4.54
C PHE A 40 -5.53 -14.45 5.36
N VAL A 41 -4.48 -14.93 4.69
CA VAL A 41 -3.29 -15.50 5.35
C VAL A 41 -2.64 -14.46 6.25
N LEU A 42 -2.46 -13.23 5.76
CA LEU A 42 -1.92 -12.13 6.56
C LEU A 42 -2.81 -11.80 7.75
N LEU A 43 -4.14 -11.76 7.59
CA LEU A 43 -5.10 -11.52 8.67
C LEU A 43 -4.97 -12.56 9.80
N CYS A 44 -4.79 -13.83 9.44
CA CYS A 44 -4.52 -14.90 10.40
C CYS A 44 -3.14 -14.77 11.08
N LEU A 45 -2.17 -14.17 10.39
CA LEU A 45 -0.80 -13.99 10.89
C LEU A 45 -0.61 -12.74 11.74
N VAL A 46 -1.46 -11.71 11.57
CA VAL A 46 -1.45 -10.47 12.36
C VAL A 46 -1.33 -10.71 13.88
N PRO A 47 -2.17 -11.55 14.52
CA PRO A 47 -2.06 -11.77 15.96
C PRO A 47 -0.75 -12.45 16.40
N SER A 48 -0.08 -13.16 15.49
CA SER A 48 1.22 -13.78 15.77
C SER A 48 2.39 -12.80 15.64
N GLN A 49 2.23 -11.72 14.87
CA GLN A 49 3.30 -10.76 14.55
C GLN A 49 3.18 -9.46 15.34
N ALA A 50 1.95 -9.06 15.69
CA ALA A 50 1.67 -7.90 16.51
C ALA A 50 1.18 -8.36 17.87
N SER A 51 2.06 -8.31 18.87
CA SER A 51 1.71 -8.59 20.26
C SER A 51 0.59 -7.64 20.72
N ILE A 52 -0.41 -8.19 21.41
CA ILE A 52 -1.38 -7.39 22.15
C ILE A 52 -0.64 -6.76 23.32
N ILE A 53 -0.42 -5.45 23.24
CA ILE A 53 0.18 -4.67 24.32
C ILE A 53 -0.96 -4.17 25.20
N ASP A 54 -0.93 -4.50 26.49
CA ASP A 54 -1.78 -3.90 27.50
C ASP A 54 -1.41 -2.42 27.65
N THR A 55 -2.06 -1.59 26.84
CA THR A 55 -1.77 -0.16 26.76
C THR A 55 -2.83 0.60 27.55
N HIS A 56 -2.42 1.35 28.56
CA HIS A 56 -3.32 2.23 29.34
C HIS A 56 -3.91 3.38 28.50
N LYS A 57 -3.32 3.67 27.35
CA LYS A 57 -3.74 4.72 26.41
C LYS A 57 -4.49 4.09 25.24
N GLY A 58 -5.81 3.93 25.35
CA GLY A 58 -6.77 3.73 24.24
C GLY A 58 -6.57 2.53 23.30
N TRP A 59 -7.64 1.78 23.02
CA TRP A 59 -7.61 0.66 22.07
C TRP A 59 -7.04 1.03 20.69
N PHE A 60 -7.26 2.26 20.22
CA PHE A 60 -6.82 2.77 18.91
C PHE A 60 -5.29 2.90 18.72
N LEU A 61 -4.52 2.84 19.80
CA LEU A 61 -3.05 2.91 19.78
C LEU A 61 -2.39 1.55 19.60
N GLN A 62 -3.17 0.46 19.59
CA GLN A 62 -2.61 -0.86 19.41
C GLN A 62 -1.94 -0.99 18.04
N PRO A 63 -0.69 -1.45 17.96
CA PRO A 63 0.04 -1.60 16.69
C PRO A 63 -0.66 -2.57 15.73
N MET A 64 -1.53 -3.43 16.25
CA MET A 64 -2.32 -4.39 15.50
C MET A 64 -3.45 -3.75 14.67
N LEU A 65 -4.02 -2.62 15.10
CA LEU A 65 -5.23 -2.06 14.48
C LEU A 65 -5.02 -1.54 13.05
N GLY A 66 -3.91 -0.86 12.80
CA GLY A 66 -3.59 -0.33 11.46
C GLY A 66 -3.57 -1.45 10.41
N PRO A 67 -2.74 -2.48 10.56
CA PRO A 67 -2.72 -3.64 9.69
C PRO A 67 -4.07 -4.36 9.61
N LEU A 68 -4.78 -4.53 10.73
CA LEU A 68 -6.08 -5.22 10.77
C LEU A 68 -7.14 -4.50 9.92
N ILE A 69 -7.26 -3.17 10.07
CA ILE A 69 -8.22 -2.36 9.30
C ILE A 69 -7.86 -2.40 7.81
N GLY A 70 -6.58 -2.18 7.46
CA GLY A 70 -6.13 -2.20 6.08
C GLY A 70 -6.37 -3.54 5.40
N LEU A 71 -5.98 -4.65 6.05
CA LEU A 71 -6.19 -6.01 5.55
C LEU A 71 -7.67 -6.37 5.49
N SER A 72 -8.49 -5.94 6.44
CA SER A 72 -9.94 -6.20 6.44
C SER A 72 -10.63 -5.54 5.26
N ILE A 73 -10.35 -4.26 5.00
CA ILE A 73 -10.90 -3.53 3.85
C ILE A 73 -10.44 -4.19 2.55
N MET A 74 -9.14 -4.49 2.43
CA MET A 74 -8.58 -5.15 1.25
C MET A 74 -9.22 -6.52 1.00
N ALA A 75 -9.33 -7.36 2.04
CA ALA A 75 -9.96 -8.67 1.97
C ALA A 75 -11.44 -8.58 1.59
N PHE A 76 -12.18 -7.62 2.16
CA PHE A 76 -13.58 -7.40 1.86
C PHE A 76 -13.80 -7.04 0.39
N PHE A 77 -13.10 -6.01 -0.11
CA PHE A 77 -13.23 -5.59 -1.51
C PHE A 77 -12.81 -6.70 -2.49
N SER A 78 -11.70 -7.38 -2.19
CA SER A 78 -11.21 -8.48 -3.03
C SER A 78 -12.19 -9.66 -3.04
N CYS A 79 -12.80 -9.98 -1.91
CA CYS A 79 -13.81 -11.02 -1.80
C CYS A 79 -15.09 -10.67 -2.57
N VAL A 80 -15.57 -9.43 -2.48
CA VAL A 80 -16.75 -8.95 -3.25
C VAL A 80 -16.50 -9.06 -4.75
N MET A 81 -15.33 -8.62 -5.23
CA MET A 81 -14.97 -8.72 -6.65
C MET A 81 -14.82 -10.18 -7.10
N LEU A 82 -14.28 -11.05 -6.25
CA LEU A 82 -14.16 -12.48 -6.54
C LEU A 82 -15.53 -13.18 -6.58
N ALA A 83 -16.45 -12.82 -5.68
CA ALA A 83 -17.81 -13.37 -5.64
C ALA A 83 -18.58 -13.07 -6.93
N GLY A 84 -18.38 -11.88 -7.54
CA GLY A 84 -18.95 -11.53 -8.84
C GLY A 84 -18.41 -12.36 -10.02
N LYS A 85 -17.24 -12.99 -9.86
CA LYS A 85 -16.53 -13.74 -10.92
C LYS A 85 -16.40 -15.24 -10.63
N LEU A 86 -17.19 -15.75 -9.68
CA LEU A 86 -17.09 -17.13 -9.19
C LEU A 86 -17.32 -18.18 -10.29
N LYS A 87 -18.20 -17.89 -11.27
CA LYS A 87 -18.46 -18.80 -12.40
C LYS A 87 -17.27 -18.90 -13.35
N ALA A 88 -16.60 -17.79 -13.61
CA ALA A 88 -15.43 -17.74 -14.48
C ALA A 88 -14.20 -18.39 -13.82
N LEU A 89 -14.10 -18.33 -12.49
CA LEU A 89 -13.04 -18.99 -11.72
C LEU A 89 -12.92 -20.49 -12.01
N PHE A 90 -14.04 -21.21 -12.12
CA PHE A 90 -14.05 -22.65 -12.38
C PHE A 90 -13.72 -23.02 -13.84
N SER A 91 -13.67 -22.03 -14.75
CA SER A 91 -13.42 -22.25 -16.17
C SER A 91 -11.98 -21.95 -16.59
N ILE A 92 -11.12 -21.48 -15.68
CA ILE A 92 -9.74 -21.08 -15.98
C ILE A 92 -8.81 -22.29 -15.86
N ASP A 93 -7.97 -22.50 -16.88
CA ASP A 93 -6.94 -23.53 -16.90
C ASP A 93 -5.72 -23.12 -16.06
N LEU A 94 -5.12 -24.09 -15.35
CA LEU A 94 -4.00 -23.89 -14.42
C LEU A 94 -2.75 -23.34 -15.13
N LYS A 95 -2.56 -23.70 -16.40
CA LYS A 95 -1.39 -23.27 -17.18
C LYS A 95 -1.43 -21.78 -17.52
N THR A 96 -2.62 -21.23 -17.75
CA THR A 96 -2.81 -19.80 -18.05
C THR A 96 -2.75 -18.94 -16.78
N TRP A 97 -2.91 -19.56 -15.61
CA TRP A 97 -2.91 -18.89 -14.31
C TRP A 97 -1.60 -18.15 -14.00
N SER A 98 -0.44 -18.77 -14.30
CA SER A 98 0.87 -18.16 -14.05
C SER A 98 1.18 -16.99 -14.99
N GLU A 99 0.71 -17.07 -16.24
CA GLU A 99 0.93 -16.02 -17.24
C GLU A 99 0.15 -14.75 -16.86
N TYR A 100 -1.12 -14.90 -16.48
CA TYR A 100 -1.93 -13.78 -16.00
C TYR A 100 -1.41 -13.18 -14.68
N LEU A 101 -0.88 -13.98 -13.76
CA LEU A 101 -0.26 -13.47 -12.55
C LEU A 101 0.99 -12.63 -12.84
N TYR A 102 1.83 -13.12 -13.75
CA TYR A 102 3.02 -12.39 -14.15
C TYR A 102 2.66 -11.07 -14.83
N ASP A 103 1.66 -11.10 -15.72
CA ASP A 103 1.23 -9.90 -16.44
C ASP A 103 0.58 -8.87 -15.50
N ALA A 104 -0.28 -9.31 -14.58
CA ALA A 104 -0.87 -8.46 -13.56
C ALA A 104 0.17 -7.84 -12.62
N LEU A 105 1.21 -8.59 -12.25
CA LEU A 105 2.33 -8.08 -11.45
C LEU A 105 3.18 -7.08 -12.25
N SER A 106 3.37 -7.35 -13.54
CA SER A 106 4.07 -6.46 -14.47
C SER A 106 3.31 -5.16 -14.74
N TYR A 107 1.98 -5.18 -14.68
CA TYR A 107 1.15 -3.99 -14.81
C TYR A 107 1.19 -3.14 -13.52
N ASN A 108 1.24 -3.79 -12.35
CA ASN A 108 1.25 -3.14 -11.04
C ASN A 108 2.67 -2.85 -10.50
N ARG A 109 3.62 -2.49 -11.38
CA ARG A 109 5.01 -2.17 -10.99
C ARG A 109 5.11 -1.14 -9.88
N VAL A 110 4.22 -0.13 -9.89
CA VAL A 110 4.20 0.92 -8.87
C VAL A 110 3.84 0.34 -7.49
N ALA A 111 2.88 -0.58 -7.41
CA ALA A 111 2.52 -1.24 -6.15
C ALA A 111 3.69 -2.08 -5.60
N VAL A 112 4.41 -2.79 -6.49
CA VAL A 112 5.59 -3.56 -6.09
C VAL A 112 6.72 -2.65 -5.59
N ILE A 113 7.04 -1.58 -6.34
CA ILE A 113 8.09 -0.63 -5.95
C ILE A 113 7.73 0.04 -4.62
N THR A 114 6.49 0.47 -4.44
CA THR A 114 6.03 1.10 -3.19
C THR A 114 6.04 0.11 -2.02
N SER A 115 5.68 -1.16 -2.23
CA SER A 115 5.79 -2.20 -1.20
C SER A 115 7.24 -2.43 -0.76
N ILE A 116 8.17 -2.50 -1.71
CA ILE A 116 9.61 -2.64 -1.42
C ILE A 116 10.10 -1.41 -0.65
N LEU A 117 9.71 -0.21 -1.09
CA LEU A 117 10.08 1.03 -0.45
C LEU A 117 9.53 1.13 0.98
N PHE A 118 8.31 0.64 1.21
CA PHE A 118 7.72 0.56 2.54
C PHE A 118 8.46 -0.41 3.45
N HIS A 119 8.92 -1.56 2.92
CA HIS A 119 9.77 -2.47 3.67
C HIS A 119 11.08 -1.81 4.11
N PHE A 120 11.74 -1.07 3.21
CA PHE A 120 12.92 -0.27 3.56
C PHE A 120 12.62 0.80 4.61
N TYR A 121 11.47 1.47 4.52
CA TYR A 121 11.03 2.47 5.50
C TYR A 121 10.96 1.88 6.92
N ILE A 122 10.36 0.70 7.10
CA ILE A 122 10.28 0.05 8.42
C ILE A 122 11.67 -0.24 8.99
N HIS A 123 12.61 -0.71 8.15
CA HIS A 123 13.99 -0.96 8.59
C HIS A 123 14.75 0.34 8.95
N LEU A 124 14.58 1.39 8.14
CA LEU A 124 15.20 2.70 8.37
C LEU A 124 14.66 3.39 9.63
N LEU A 125 13.42 3.10 10.02
CA LEU A 125 12.76 3.72 11.18
C LEU A 125 13.54 3.44 12.47
N ASN A 126 14.03 2.22 12.65
CA ASN A 126 14.84 1.82 13.80
C ASN A 126 16.24 2.46 13.80
N VAL A 127 16.77 2.79 12.61
CA VAL A 127 18.15 3.28 12.47
C VAL A 127 18.24 4.79 12.57
N THR A 128 17.34 5.53 11.90
CA THR A 128 17.48 6.99 11.70
C THR A 128 16.40 7.82 12.40
N GLY A 129 15.37 7.16 12.94
CA GLY A 129 14.28 7.81 13.64
C GLY A 129 13.15 8.24 12.72
N PHE A 130 11.98 8.48 13.32
CA PHE A 130 10.71 8.60 12.60
C PHE A 130 10.66 9.79 11.63
N PHE A 131 11.18 10.96 12.02
CA PHE A 131 11.12 12.15 11.17
C PHE A 131 11.94 11.99 9.88
N LEU A 132 13.23 11.63 10.02
CA LEU A 132 14.12 11.48 8.86
C LEU A 132 13.67 10.35 7.94
N THR A 133 13.27 9.22 8.52
CA THR A 133 12.76 8.08 7.75
C THR A 133 11.50 8.46 6.97
N THR A 134 10.56 9.16 7.60
CA THR A 134 9.31 9.60 6.94
C THR A 134 9.58 10.62 5.84
N LEU A 135 10.48 11.58 6.07
CA LEU A 135 10.86 12.57 5.07
C LEU A 135 11.48 11.91 3.85
N VAL A 136 12.44 11.00 4.04
CA VAL A 136 13.09 10.26 2.95
C VAL A 136 12.07 9.40 2.20
N PHE A 137 11.21 8.67 2.91
CA PHE A 137 10.19 7.81 2.31
C PHE A 137 9.21 8.59 1.45
N VAL A 138 8.61 9.65 1.98
CA VAL A 138 7.65 10.48 1.24
C VAL A 138 8.35 11.18 0.07
N SER A 139 9.59 11.63 0.24
CA SER A 139 10.38 12.22 -0.86
C SER A 139 10.65 11.21 -1.98
N LEU A 140 10.95 9.94 -1.64
CA LEU A 140 11.13 8.87 -2.62
C LEU A 140 9.83 8.53 -3.34
N LEU A 141 8.68 8.55 -2.65
CA LEU A 141 7.36 8.40 -3.28
C LEU A 141 7.07 9.55 -4.27
N LEU A 142 7.35 10.80 -3.87
CA LEU A 142 7.21 11.95 -4.76
C LEU A 142 8.15 11.87 -5.97
N ALA A 143 9.38 11.41 -5.76
CA ALA A 143 10.34 11.19 -6.84
C ALA A 143 9.85 10.11 -7.81
N LEU A 144 9.31 9.00 -7.30
CA LEU A 144 8.73 7.94 -8.12
C LEU A 144 7.51 8.43 -8.91
N SER A 145 6.71 9.31 -8.30
CA SER A 145 5.59 9.97 -8.96
C SER A 145 6.01 11.07 -9.96
N ARG A 146 7.31 11.38 -10.09
CA ARG A 146 7.89 12.49 -10.87
C ARG A 146 7.37 13.89 -10.45
N LEU A 147 6.89 14.02 -9.22
CA LEU A 147 6.34 15.27 -8.66
C LEU A 147 7.34 16.00 -7.74
N LEU A 148 8.60 15.57 -7.71
CA LEU A 148 9.64 16.14 -6.86
C LEU A 148 10.08 17.55 -7.33
N ASN A 149 9.24 18.54 -7.06
CA ASN A 149 9.54 19.96 -7.23
C ASN A 149 9.74 20.64 -5.87
N ARG A 150 10.38 21.81 -5.86
CA ARG A 150 10.66 22.59 -4.63
C ARG A 150 9.42 22.79 -3.75
N ASN A 151 8.27 23.11 -4.34
CA ASN A 151 7.02 23.31 -3.60
C ASN A 151 6.52 22.03 -2.94
N TRP A 152 6.62 20.90 -3.64
CA TRP A 152 6.20 19.60 -3.12
C TRP A 152 7.16 19.08 -2.04
N PHE A 153 8.45 19.36 -2.17
CA PHE A 153 9.42 19.06 -1.12
C PHE A 153 9.14 19.85 0.17
N ILE A 154 8.81 21.14 0.06
CA ILE A 154 8.41 21.96 1.23
C ILE A 154 7.11 21.41 1.85
N ALA A 155 6.13 21.02 1.02
CA ALA A 155 4.90 20.41 1.50
C ALA A 155 5.19 19.10 2.26
N THR A 156 6.05 18.23 1.72
CA THR A 156 6.50 17.01 2.39
C THR A 156 7.20 17.30 3.71
N PHE A 157 8.06 18.31 3.75
CA PHE A 157 8.72 18.73 4.99
C PHE A 157 7.69 19.17 6.04
N LEU A 158 6.74 20.04 5.66
CA LEU A 158 5.71 20.55 6.55
C LEU A 158 4.79 19.44 7.05
N VAL A 159 4.38 18.51 6.18
CA VAL A 159 3.59 17.33 6.55
C VAL A 159 4.35 16.43 7.52
N SER A 160 5.63 16.14 7.26
CA SER A 160 6.45 15.35 8.18
C SER A 160 6.55 16.00 9.56
N VAL A 161 6.75 17.33 9.61
CA VAL A 161 6.75 18.08 10.89
C VAL A 161 5.39 18.00 11.58
N ALA A 162 4.30 18.20 10.84
CA ALA A 162 2.95 18.14 11.40
C ALA A 162 2.62 16.75 11.96
N ILE A 163 3.00 15.68 11.25
CA ILE A 163 2.80 14.30 11.69
C ILE A 163 3.59 14.04 12.98
N VAL A 164 4.86 14.43 13.05
CA VAL A 164 5.65 14.34 14.29
C VAL A 164 4.97 15.09 15.42
N PHE A 165 4.46 16.30 15.15
CA PHE A 165 3.77 17.10 16.15
C PHE A 165 2.50 16.42 16.67
N ILE A 166 1.71 15.78 15.79
CA ILE A 166 0.52 15.02 16.17
C ILE A 166 0.91 13.82 17.04
N PHE A 167 1.85 12.99 16.60
CA PHE A 167 2.30 11.84 17.39
C PHE A 167 2.86 12.25 18.76
N ARG A 168 3.55 13.39 18.80
CA ARG A 168 4.18 13.90 20.00
C ARG A 168 3.20 14.55 20.97
N TYR A 169 2.47 15.58 20.53
CA TYR A 169 1.66 16.44 21.39
C TYR A 169 0.21 15.99 21.50
N VAL A 170 -0.34 15.34 20.47
CA VAL A 170 -1.74 14.88 20.48
C VAL A 170 -1.84 13.46 21.04
N ILE A 171 -0.91 12.59 20.65
CA ILE A 171 -0.96 11.16 20.98
C ILE A 171 -0.04 10.82 22.18
N GLY A 172 1.02 11.60 22.41
CA GLY A 172 1.95 11.38 23.53
C GLY A 172 2.70 10.06 23.42
N LEU A 173 3.02 9.63 22.19
CA LEU A 173 3.86 8.47 21.89
C LEU A 173 5.33 8.91 21.97
N TRP A 174 6.07 8.30 22.88
CA TRP A 174 7.52 8.40 22.99
C TRP A 174 8.10 7.18 22.26
N MET A 175 8.95 7.41 21.26
CA MET A 175 9.66 6.31 20.59
C MET A 175 10.99 6.06 21.29
N ASP A 176 11.38 4.79 21.39
CA ASP A 176 12.65 4.38 22.01
C ASP A 176 13.86 5.02 21.31
N ASP A 177 14.93 5.18 22.08
CA ASP A 177 16.19 5.79 21.67
C ASP A 177 16.74 5.22 20.37
N VAL A 178 16.86 6.09 19.36
CA VAL A 178 17.36 5.72 18.04
C VAL A 178 18.89 5.59 18.08
N TRP A 179 19.41 4.49 17.52
CA TRP A 179 20.84 4.17 17.50
C TRP A 179 21.74 5.29 16.94
N LEU A 180 21.25 6.07 15.97
CA LEU A 180 22.01 7.18 15.38
C LEU A 180 22.34 8.30 16.38
N TYR A 181 21.50 8.52 17.41
CA TYR A 181 21.76 9.55 18.42
C TYR A 181 22.89 9.18 19.39
N GLN A 182 23.31 7.92 19.43
CA GLN A 182 24.46 7.47 20.21
C GLN A 182 25.80 7.90 19.60
N PHE A 183 25.82 8.30 18.33
CA PHE A 183 27.01 8.80 17.64
C PHE A 183 27.08 10.33 17.55
N LEU A 184 26.03 11.05 17.99
CA LEU A 184 26.09 12.50 18.05
C LEU A 184 26.84 12.98 19.31
N PRO A 185 27.55 14.13 19.25
CA PRO A 185 28.16 14.75 20.42
C PRO A 185 27.14 14.94 21.55
N ALA A 186 27.58 14.76 22.80
CA ALA A 186 26.71 14.71 24.00
C ALA A 186 25.68 15.85 24.07
N ASP A 187 26.06 17.09 23.73
CA ASP A 187 25.14 18.23 23.78
C ASP A 187 23.97 18.15 22.77
N TRP A 188 24.20 17.52 21.60
CA TRP A 188 23.18 17.33 20.57
C TRP A 188 22.38 16.06 20.80
N SER A 189 23.01 15.05 21.40
CA SER A 189 22.33 13.85 21.87
C SER A 189 21.37 14.20 23.00
N ASP A 190 21.80 14.95 24.02
CA ASP A 190 20.96 15.42 25.12
C ASP A 190 19.88 16.40 24.67
N PHE A 191 20.15 17.27 23.69
CA PHE A 191 19.09 18.07 23.05
C PHE A 191 18.08 17.15 22.38
N ALA A 192 18.50 16.24 21.50
CA ALA A 192 17.61 15.29 20.85
C ALA A 192 16.86 14.38 21.85
N ASN A 193 17.48 14.03 22.97
CA ASN A 193 16.94 13.19 24.04
C ASN A 193 16.01 13.97 25.00
N SER A 194 16.19 15.28 25.13
CA SER A 194 15.24 16.14 25.84
C SER A 194 13.93 16.38 25.09
N TYR A 195 13.92 16.13 23.77
CA TYR A 195 12.73 16.17 22.91
C TYR A 195 12.22 14.79 22.49
N LEU A 196 13.00 13.72 22.73
CA LEU A 196 12.49 12.35 22.82
C LEU A 196 11.44 12.25 23.88
#